data_AF-A0ABD1Q6K3-F1
#
_entry.id   AF-A0ABD1Q6K3-F1
#
_cell.length_a   1.000
_cell.length_b   1.000
_cell.length_c   1.000
_cell.angle_alpha   90.00
_cell.angle_beta   90.00
_cell.angle_gamma   90.00
#
_symmetry.space_group_name_H-M   'P 1'
#
loop_
_entity.id
_entity.type
_entity.pdbx_description
1 polymer ?
#
loop_
_entity_poly.entity_id
_entity_poly.type
_entity_poly.pdbx_seq_one_letter_code
_entity_poly.pdbx_strand_id
1 'polypeptide(L)'
;MMAPKRKDPPTKKGKEKAGSSSGRNRQLETNVDAGGIHRFRGPEEELIYNKWLMPKHIWAEREVILIDFPYSEMANLVHSCGWQRVTGKPHLAYPLLVKEFFANFNHSIEDPATDHQYTTWVRGKWIPFSPAVIANYYALPALDFKPIPANFDMTQVTQFLYGRADTWPLAGPKFLHNQLKESLRIFHIFVCYNIDPTSHRTDFKESRAQFLYHLASGHRIDLGEHIFRFIVDLASQYASGRSPMFPCLISALCLADGVPLLPHEEPESPEPPITKRTLGNPVARRASDNPAPLPAAETDRLLRQIFTQLSEQGRVLNSIQRTQLAMQRTVDHMRIEIDSLKESNNTLRGGQRTINFTYDDVNHRMLQFAQRLDDIYTVVSQPSAPSAPHHGSNPDDPSDHPCPSPRHLPPGST
;
A
#
# COMPACT_ATOMS: atom_id res chain seq x y z
N MET A 1 13.42 -12.46 -70.26
CA MET A 1 13.63 -13.67 -69.43
C MET A 1 14.90 -14.36 -69.89
N MET A 2 15.95 -14.46 -69.05
CA MET A 2 17.00 -15.47 -69.19
C MET A 2 17.67 -15.72 -67.83
N ALA A 3 17.79 -16.99 -67.49
CA ALA A 3 18.56 -17.60 -66.41
C ALA A 3 18.78 -19.08 -66.80
N PRO A 4 19.64 -19.87 -66.14
CA PRO A 4 20.72 -19.54 -65.21
C PRO A 4 22.08 -20.16 -65.65
N LYS A 5 23.13 -20.03 -64.83
CA LYS A 5 24.22 -21.04 -64.75
C LYS A 5 24.54 -21.36 -63.29
N ARG A 6 24.49 -22.65 -62.92
CA ARG A 6 24.93 -23.20 -61.63
C ARG A 6 26.43 -23.52 -61.65
N LYS A 7 27.06 -23.57 -60.47
CA LYS A 7 28.17 -24.49 -60.15
C LYS A 7 28.19 -24.77 -58.63
N ASP A 8 28.43 -26.02 -58.28
CA ASP A 8 28.35 -26.58 -56.92
C ASP A 8 29.70 -26.51 -56.15
N PRO A 9 29.75 -26.75 -54.82
CA PRO A 9 30.86 -26.35 -53.96
C PRO A 9 31.91 -27.46 -53.70
N PRO A 10 33.12 -27.10 -53.20
CA PRO A 10 34.14 -28.06 -52.79
C PRO A 10 34.00 -28.52 -51.33
N THR A 11 34.29 -29.80 -51.09
CA THR A 11 34.29 -30.46 -49.78
C THR A 11 35.64 -30.37 -49.06
N LYS A 12 35.65 -30.42 -47.72
CA LYS A 12 36.80 -30.91 -46.92
C LYS A 12 36.36 -31.75 -45.72
N LYS A 13 37.08 -32.85 -45.47
CA LYS A 13 36.85 -33.84 -44.42
C LYS A 13 37.53 -33.49 -43.10
N GLY A 14 36.77 -33.54 -42.01
CA GLY A 14 37.01 -34.38 -40.82
C GLY A 14 38.31 -34.32 -40.02
N LYS A 15 38.17 -34.05 -38.71
CA LYS A 15 38.81 -34.83 -37.63
C LYS A 15 38.10 -34.58 -36.28
N GLU A 16 37.56 -35.63 -35.68
CA GLU A 16 37.14 -35.62 -34.26
C GLU A 16 38.36 -35.87 -33.36
N LYS A 17 38.34 -35.34 -32.12
CA LYS A 17 38.48 -36.17 -30.91
C LYS A 17 38.29 -35.42 -29.59
N ALA A 18 37.92 -36.21 -28.58
CA ALA A 18 38.04 -35.97 -27.14
C ALA A 18 37.17 -34.85 -26.54
N GLY A 19 36.08 -35.26 -25.89
CA GLY A 19 35.45 -34.43 -24.86
C GLY A 19 36.29 -34.40 -23.59
N SER A 20 36.18 -33.32 -22.82
CA SER A 20 36.56 -33.32 -21.40
C SER A 20 35.55 -32.48 -20.62
N SER A 21 34.82 -33.15 -19.72
CA SER A 21 33.78 -32.57 -18.89
C SER A 21 34.39 -31.81 -17.71
N SER A 22 34.74 -30.53 -17.90
CA SER A 22 35.12 -29.63 -16.80
C SER A 22 34.97 -28.16 -17.21
N GLY A 23 33.77 -27.61 -17.08
CA GLY A 23 33.48 -26.22 -17.47
C GLY A 23 32.25 -25.57 -16.83
N ARG A 24 31.52 -26.27 -15.95
CA ARG A 24 30.20 -25.80 -15.46
C ARG A 24 30.26 -24.73 -14.35
N ASN A 25 31.47 -24.38 -13.88
CA ASN A 25 31.69 -23.43 -12.76
C ASN A 25 32.49 -22.16 -13.14
N ARG A 26 32.71 -21.86 -14.44
CA ARG A 26 33.49 -20.68 -14.86
C ARG A 26 32.71 -19.67 -15.72
N GLN A 27 31.41 -19.51 -15.44
CA GLN A 27 30.53 -18.52 -16.10
C GLN A 27 29.80 -17.58 -15.14
N LEU A 28 30.07 -17.61 -13.82
CA LEU A 28 29.51 -16.63 -12.86
C LEU A 28 30.42 -15.42 -12.59
N GLU A 29 31.69 -15.46 -13.04
CA GLU A 29 32.71 -14.46 -12.67
C GLU A 29 32.73 -13.20 -13.56
N THR A 30 31.81 -13.06 -14.52
CA THR A 30 31.81 -11.92 -15.47
C THR A 30 30.97 -10.71 -15.03
N ASN A 31 30.10 -10.86 -14.02
CA ASN A 31 29.12 -9.84 -13.63
C ASN A 31 29.53 -9.08 -12.36
N VAL A 32 30.83 -9.02 -12.06
CA VAL A 32 31.36 -8.38 -10.84
C VAL A 32 31.96 -7.02 -11.21
N ASP A 33 31.26 -5.94 -10.83
CA ASP A 33 31.79 -4.58 -10.97
C ASP A 33 33.08 -4.38 -10.15
N ALA A 34 33.83 -3.31 -10.42
CA ALA A 34 35.09 -2.99 -9.74
C ALA A 34 35.01 -2.87 -8.19
N GLY A 35 33.81 -2.89 -7.61
CA GLY A 35 33.55 -2.93 -6.17
C GLY A 35 33.12 -4.31 -5.61
N GLY A 36 33.17 -5.39 -6.38
CA GLY A 36 32.75 -6.73 -5.93
C GLY A 36 31.24 -6.98 -5.96
N ILE A 37 30.45 -6.09 -6.57
CA ILE A 37 28.99 -6.11 -6.53
C ILE A 37 28.44 -6.72 -7.82
N HIS A 38 27.60 -7.75 -7.66
CA HIS A 38 26.84 -8.35 -8.77
C HIS A 38 25.64 -7.48 -9.12
N ARG A 39 25.71 -6.64 -10.16
CA ARG A 39 24.61 -5.71 -10.52
C ARG A 39 23.54 -6.30 -11.45
N PHE A 40 23.85 -7.37 -12.15
CA PHE A 40 22.93 -8.05 -13.07
C PHE A 40 22.95 -9.56 -12.86
N ARG A 41 21.76 -10.19 -12.87
CA ARG A 41 21.62 -11.65 -12.74
C ARG A 41 22.29 -12.41 -13.88
N GLY A 42 22.26 -11.85 -15.09
CA GLY A 42 22.91 -12.39 -16.27
C GLY A 42 23.13 -11.33 -17.35
N PRO A 43 23.64 -11.75 -18.53
CA PRO A 43 23.91 -10.84 -19.65
C PRO A 43 22.65 -10.23 -20.29
N GLU A 44 21.47 -10.83 -20.08
CA GLU A 44 20.20 -10.32 -20.61
C GLU A 44 19.73 -9.09 -19.84
N GLU A 45 19.75 -9.15 -18.50
CA GLU A 45 19.42 -8.02 -17.63
C GLU A 45 20.41 -6.86 -17.84
N GLU A 46 21.70 -7.15 -18.00
CA GLU A 46 22.71 -6.15 -18.33
C GLU A 46 22.45 -5.49 -19.72
N LEU A 47 22.04 -6.29 -20.71
CA LEU A 47 21.66 -5.76 -22.03
C LEU A 47 20.41 -4.89 -21.95
N ILE A 48 19.39 -5.30 -21.19
CA ILE A 48 18.17 -4.52 -20.95
C ILE A 48 18.52 -3.18 -20.29
N TYR A 49 19.36 -3.22 -19.25
CA TYR A 49 19.86 -2.04 -18.55
C TYR A 49 20.55 -1.07 -19.50
N ASN A 50 21.62 -1.51 -20.16
CA ASN A 50 22.46 -0.66 -20.99
C ASN A 50 21.73 -0.12 -22.23
N LYS A 51 20.90 -0.95 -22.89
CA LYS A 51 20.23 -0.58 -24.14
C LYS A 51 18.96 0.25 -23.92
N TRP A 52 18.14 -0.10 -22.92
CA TRP A 52 16.78 0.43 -22.81
C TRP A 52 16.57 1.33 -21.58
N LEU A 53 17.21 1.05 -20.45
CA LEU A 53 16.93 1.76 -19.20
C LEU A 53 17.93 2.88 -18.90
N MET A 54 19.21 2.68 -19.22
CA MET A 54 20.27 3.68 -19.03
C MET A 54 19.99 5.03 -19.72
N PRO A 55 19.55 5.08 -21.00
CA PRO A 55 19.25 6.35 -21.67
C PRO A 55 18.02 7.09 -21.13
N LYS A 56 17.18 6.44 -20.30
CA LYS A 56 15.91 7.02 -19.84
C LYS A 56 16.09 7.95 -18.63
N HIS A 57 15.35 9.05 -18.65
CA HIS A 57 15.04 9.86 -17.48
C HIS A 57 14.09 9.07 -16.55
N ILE A 58 14.23 9.18 -15.24
CA ILE A 58 13.30 8.57 -14.26
C ILE A 58 12.19 9.56 -13.90
N TRP A 59 10.97 9.10 -13.62
CA TRP A 59 9.83 9.99 -13.35
C TRP A 59 9.50 9.96 -11.86
N ALA A 60 10.03 10.94 -11.12
CA ALA A 60 10.00 10.98 -9.66
C ALA A 60 8.68 11.47 -9.05
N GLU A 61 8.30 10.87 -7.94
CA GLU A 61 7.22 11.32 -7.07
C GLU A 61 7.48 12.76 -6.57
N ARG A 62 6.42 13.51 -6.28
CA ARG A 62 6.49 14.94 -5.89
C ARG A 62 5.66 15.23 -4.66
N GLU A 63 6.29 15.95 -3.73
CA GLU A 63 5.62 16.57 -2.59
C GLU A 63 4.45 17.48 -3.05
N VAL A 64 3.36 17.49 -2.28
CA VAL A 64 2.19 18.34 -2.50
C VAL A 64 1.97 19.21 -1.27
N ILE A 65 2.01 20.52 -1.45
CA ILE A 65 1.72 21.48 -0.38
C ILE A 65 0.20 21.58 -0.23
N LEU A 66 -0.40 20.65 0.51
CA LEU A 66 -1.86 20.52 0.65
C LEU A 66 -2.55 21.79 1.19
N ILE A 67 -1.85 22.61 1.98
CA ILE A 67 -2.36 23.89 2.51
C ILE A 67 -2.62 24.93 1.41
N ASP A 68 -2.06 24.78 0.21
CA ASP A 68 -2.42 25.58 -0.96
C ASP A 68 -3.82 25.22 -1.53
N PHE A 69 -4.38 24.08 -1.13
CA PHE A 69 -5.57 23.46 -1.72
C PHE A 69 -6.62 22.95 -0.70
N PRO A 70 -6.95 23.70 0.37
CA PRO A 70 -7.65 23.18 1.55
C PRO A 70 -9.09 22.69 1.32
N TYR A 71 -9.70 23.04 0.18
CA TYR A 71 -11.07 22.65 -0.20
C TYR A 71 -11.13 21.88 -1.54
N SER A 72 -10.01 21.31 -1.97
CA SER A 72 -9.94 20.55 -3.22
C SER A 72 -10.40 19.09 -3.05
N GLU A 73 -10.88 18.50 -4.15
CA GLU A 73 -11.18 17.07 -4.23
C GLU A 73 -9.96 16.21 -3.85
N MET A 74 -8.76 16.67 -4.22
CA MET A 74 -7.48 16.08 -3.83
C MET A 74 -7.28 16.07 -2.31
N ALA A 75 -7.47 17.20 -1.61
CA ALA A 75 -7.29 17.27 -0.16
C ALA A 75 -8.29 16.38 0.59
N ASN A 76 -9.54 16.35 0.14
CA ASN A 76 -10.58 15.48 0.69
C ASN A 76 -10.25 13.99 0.49
N LEU A 77 -9.80 13.61 -0.71
CA LEU A 77 -9.37 12.24 -1.00
C LEU A 77 -8.17 11.85 -0.12
N VAL A 78 -7.16 12.70 -0.03
CA VAL A 78 -5.94 12.43 0.73
C VAL A 78 -6.24 12.22 2.22
N HIS A 79 -7.11 13.05 2.80
CA HIS A 79 -7.56 12.86 4.18
C HIS A 79 -8.38 11.58 4.36
N SER A 80 -9.35 11.32 3.46
CA SER A 80 -10.29 10.20 3.59
C SER A 80 -9.70 8.82 3.25
N CYS A 81 -8.57 8.77 2.53
CA CYS A 81 -7.85 7.55 2.15
C CYS A 81 -6.54 7.31 2.92
N GLY A 82 -6.11 8.24 3.79
CA GLY A 82 -4.85 8.11 4.52
C GLY A 82 -3.60 8.29 3.63
N TRP A 83 -3.66 9.15 2.61
CA TRP A 83 -2.57 9.33 1.63
C TRP A 83 -1.57 10.43 2.02
N GLN A 84 -1.38 10.69 3.32
CA GLN A 84 -0.49 11.76 3.80
C GLN A 84 0.97 11.51 3.41
N ARG A 85 1.46 10.25 3.38
CA ARG A 85 2.82 9.95 2.89
C ARG A 85 2.95 10.02 1.36
N VAL A 86 1.87 9.77 0.62
CA VAL A 86 1.83 9.88 -0.85
C VAL A 86 1.94 11.35 -1.32
N THR A 87 1.58 12.28 -0.43
CA THR A 87 1.62 13.74 -0.67
C THR A 87 2.73 14.46 0.08
N GLY A 88 3.35 13.84 1.08
CA GLY A 88 4.48 14.40 1.82
C GLY A 88 5.77 14.44 0.98
N LYS A 89 6.83 14.93 1.60
CA LYS A 89 8.17 14.93 1.01
C LYS A 89 8.62 13.49 0.68
N PRO A 90 8.91 13.15 -0.58
CA PRO A 90 9.35 11.81 -0.96
C PRO A 90 10.77 11.50 -0.44
N HIS A 91 11.10 10.21 -0.37
CA HIS A 91 12.47 9.75 -0.16
C HIS A 91 13.39 10.13 -1.34
N LEU A 92 14.70 9.98 -1.15
CA LEU A 92 15.68 10.23 -2.21
C LEU A 92 15.58 9.16 -3.30
N ALA A 93 15.52 9.60 -4.56
CA ALA A 93 15.56 8.74 -5.74
C ALA A 93 17.02 8.50 -6.17
N TYR A 94 17.41 7.24 -6.38
CA TYR A 94 18.74 6.86 -6.87
C TYR A 94 18.61 6.24 -8.28
N PRO A 95 18.90 7.00 -9.36
CA PRO A 95 18.55 6.60 -10.72
C PRO A 95 19.11 5.24 -11.17
N LEU A 96 20.32 4.89 -10.74
CA LEU A 96 20.96 3.63 -11.12
C LEU A 96 20.31 2.43 -10.43
N LEU A 97 20.02 2.51 -9.12
CA LEU A 97 19.26 1.49 -8.39
C LEU A 97 17.89 1.23 -9.03
N VAL A 98 17.17 2.30 -9.39
CA VAL A 98 15.85 2.18 -10.01
C VAL A 98 15.96 1.49 -11.38
N LYS A 99 16.96 1.85 -12.19
CA LYS A 99 17.20 1.21 -13.49
C LYS A 99 17.64 -0.25 -13.34
N GLU A 100 18.43 -0.60 -12.32
CA GLU A 100 18.81 -1.97 -12.00
C GLU A 100 17.63 -2.81 -11.52
N PHE A 101 16.73 -2.25 -10.71
CA PHE A 101 15.48 -2.89 -10.28
C PHE A 101 14.59 -3.25 -11.49
N PHE A 102 14.42 -2.33 -12.45
CA PHE A 102 13.66 -2.61 -13.67
C PHE A 102 14.40 -3.55 -14.63
N ALA A 103 15.74 -3.56 -14.65
CA ALA A 103 16.53 -4.47 -15.49
C ALA A 103 16.47 -5.92 -15.00
N ASN A 104 16.50 -6.11 -13.68
CA ASN A 104 16.49 -7.40 -13.01
C ASN A 104 15.10 -7.82 -12.51
N PHE A 105 14.03 -7.20 -13.04
CA PHE A 105 12.67 -7.40 -12.55
C PHE A 105 12.24 -8.86 -12.66
N ASN A 106 11.60 -9.39 -11.62
CA ASN A 106 11.12 -10.76 -11.63
C ASN A 106 9.83 -10.86 -12.44
N HIS A 107 9.89 -11.32 -13.69
CA HIS A 107 8.70 -11.52 -14.52
C HIS A 107 7.78 -12.66 -14.03
N SER A 108 8.24 -13.51 -13.10
CA SER A 108 7.44 -14.53 -12.42
C SER A 108 7.03 -14.11 -11.00
N ILE A 109 7.03 -12.80 -10.69
CA ILE A 109 6.81 -12.28 -9.32
C ILE A 109 5.48 -12.70 -8.67
N GLU A 110 4.45 -13.02 -9.44
CA GLU A 110 3.16 -13.48 -8.90
C GLU A 110 3.08 -15.01 -8.75
N ASP A 111 4.01 -15.78 -9.32
CA ASP A 111 3.98 -17.24 -9.34
C ASP A 111 4.27 -17.83 -7.94
N PRO A 112 3.27 -18.44 -7.27
CA PRO A 112 3.43 -19.03 -5.94
C PRO A 112 4.29 -20.31 -5.94
N ALA A 113 4.64 -20.86 -7.11
CA ALA A 113 5.56 -21.98 -7.22
C ALA A 113 7.04 -21.56 -7.17
N THR A 114 7.34 -20.24 -7.09
CA THR A 114 8.71 -19.73 -7.02
C THR A 114 9.08 -19.29 -5.60
N ASP A 115 10.31 -19.61 -5.16
CA ASP A 115 10.89 -19.13 -3.90
C ASP A 115 11.10 -17.59 -3.85
N HIS A 116 10.70 -16.89 -4.92
CA HIS A 116 10.93 -15.46 -5.15
C HIS A 116 9.62 -14.71 -5.46
N GLN A 117 8.46 -15.30 -5.13
CA GLN A 117 7.17 -14.61 -5.20
C GLN A 117 7.23 -13.29 -4.42
N TYR A 118 6.70 -12.22 -5.03
CA TYR A 118 6.77 -10.85 -4.50
C TYR A 118 8.18 -10.35 -4.15
N THR A 119 9.21 -10.77 -4.90
CA THR A 119 10.55 -10.21 -4.79
C THR A 119 11.16 -9.88 -6.16
N THR A 120 12.01 -8.85 -6.19
CA THR A 120 12.82 -8.45 -7.36
C THR A 120 14.29 -8.42 -6.96
N TRP A 121 15.21 -8.79 -7.85
CA TRP A 121 16.62 -8.87 -7.50
C TRP A 121 17.35 -7.55 -7.76
N VAL A 122 18.17 -7.09 -6.82
CA VAL A 122 19.06 -5.92 -6.96
C VAL A 122 20.35 -6.18 -6.20
N ARG A 123 21.51 -6.06 -6.88
CA ARG A 123 22.86 -6.10 -6.26
C ARG A 123 23.13 -7.31 -5.36
N GLY A 124 22.70 -8.50 -5.79
CA GLY A 124 22.85 -9.73 -5.03
C GLY A 124 21.78 -9.98 -3.96
N LYS A 125 20.76 -9.12 -3.84
CA LYS A 125 19.67 -9.23 -2.86
C LYS A 125 18.31 -9.41 -3.53
N TRP A 126 17.40 -10.10 -2.86
CA TRP A 126 15.99 -10.25 -3.26
C TRP A 126 15.12 -9.28 -2.46
N ILE A 127 14.79 -8.15 -3.09
CA ILE A 127 14.07 -7.03 -2.48
C ILE A 127 12.57 -7.37 -2.41
N PRO A 128 11.93 -7.32 -1.23
CA PRO A 128 10.49 -7.49 -1.12
C PRO A 128 9.73 -6.43 -1.91
N PHE A 129 8.81 -6.86 -2.77
CA PHE A 129 7.97 -6.02 -3.61
C PHE A 129 6.59 -6.66 -3.80
N SER A 130 5.68 -6.32 -2.88
CA SER A 130 4.27 -6.75 -2.89
C SER A 130 3.34 -5.55 -2.69
N PRO A 131 2.03 -5.68 -2.99
CA PRO A 131 1.03 -4.68 -2.64
C PRO A 131 1.07 -4.27 -1.16
N ALA A 132 1.28 -5.23 -0.26
CA ALA A 132 1.39 -4.98 1.18
C ALA A 132 2.69 -4.23 1.57
N VAL A 133 3.82 -4.52 0.91
CA VAL A 133 5.07 -3.76 1.12
C VAL A 133 4.90 -2.30 0.69
N ILE A 134 4.24 -2.05 -0.46
CA ILE A 134 3.96 -0.71 -0.95
C ILE A 134 2.98 0.03 -0.02
N ALA A 135 1.93 -0.66 0.46
CA ALA A 135 0.99 -0.12 1.43
C ALA A 135 1.69 0.27 2.75
N ASN A 136 2.59 -0.58 3.25
CA ASN A 136 3.38 -0.30 4.46
C ASN A 136 4.33 0.91 4.28
N TYR A 137 4.99 1.04 3.12
CA TYR A 137 5.84 2.19 2.80
C TYR A 137 5.03 3.51 2.87
N TYR A 138 3.89 3.56 2.19
CA TYR A 138 2.99 4.72 2.22
C TYR A 138 2.12 4.82 3.49
N ALA A 139 2.25 3.89 4.44
CA ALA A 139 1.42 3.77 5.64
C ALA A 139 -0.10 3.84 5.33
N LEU A 140 -0.52 3.15 4.27
CA LEU A 140 -1.91 3.13 3.84
C LEU A 140 -2.78 2.37 4.85
N PRO A 141 -3.93 2.91 5.27
CA PRO A 141 -4.90 2.17 6.05
C PRO A 141 -5.56 1.05 5.23
N ALA A 142 -5.85 -0.07 5.87
CA ALA A 142 -6.78 -1.06 5.31
C ALA A 142 -8.19 -0.45 5.30
N LEU A 143 -8.79 -0.30 4.11
CA LEU A 143 -10.09 0.32 3.90
C LEU A 143 -10.92 -0.52 2.92
N ASP A 144 -12.23 -0.37 2.96
CA ASP A 144 -13.11 -0.89 1.91
C ASP A 144 -12.85 -0.12 0.61
N PHE A 145 -12.23 -0.78 -0.36
CA PHE A 145 -11.97 -0.26 -1.69
C PHE A 145 -13.13 -0.60 -2.63
N LYS A 146 -13.46 0.32 -3.54
CA LYS A 146 -14.44 0.06 -4.61
C LYS A 146 -13.69 -0.21 -5.91
N PRO A 147 -14.00 -1.30 -6.64
CA PRO A 147 -13.49 -1.49 -7.98
C PRO A 147 -13.84 -0.30 -8.87
N ILE A 148 -12.90 0.09 -9.73
CA ILE A 148 -13.16 1.08 -10.78
C ILE A 148 -14.18 0.44 -11.75
N PRO A 149 -15.35 1.07 -12.00
CA PRO A 149 -16.33 0.55 -12.94
C PRO A 149 -15.74 0.31 -14.33
N ALA A 150 -16.15 -0.78 -14.98
CA ALA A 150 -15.73 -1.07 -16.37
C ALA A 150 -16.34 -0.09 -17.39
N ASN A 151 -17.50 0.50 -17.07
CA ASN A 151 -18.23 1.45 -17.91
C ASN A 151 -18.62 2.68 -17.09
N PHE A 152 -18.52 3.86 -17.69
CA PHE A 152 -18.94 5.13 -17.11
C PHE A 152 -19.89 5.86 -18.05
N ASP A 153 -20.81 6.66 -17.51
CA ASP A 153 -21.50 7.68 -18.32
C ASP A 153 -20.50 8.80 -18.65
N MET A 154 -20.02 8.82 -19.88
CA MET A 154 -19.06 9.81 -20.35
C MET A 154 -19.62 11.23 -20.41
N THR A 155 -20.95 11.40 -20.44
CA THR A 155 -21.61 12.70 -20.27
C THR A 155 -21.37 13.21 -18.86
N GLN A 156 -21.65 12.38 -17.84
CA GLN A 156 -21.43 12.68 -16.43
C GLN A 156 -19.93 12.92 -16.12
N VAL A 157 -19.04 12.06 -16.61
CA VAL A 157 -17.57 12.23 -16.45
C VAL A 157 -17.14 13.60 -17.00
N THR A 158 -17.53 13.94 -18.23
CA THR A 158 -17.08 15.17 -18.88
C THR A 158 -17.70 16.41 -18.22
N GLN A 159 -18.99 16.35 -17.83
CA GLN A 159 -19.65 17.40 -17.06
C GLN A 159 -19.00 17.62 -15.69
N PHE A 160 -18.60 16.55 -15.01
CA PHE A 160 -17.89 16.67 -13.74
C PHE A 160 -16.51 17.31 -13.93
N LEU A 161 -15.74 16.85 -14.92
CA LEU A 161 -14.36 17.30 -15.15
C LEU A 161 -14.26 18.74 -15.68
N TYR A 162 -15.17 19.16 -16.57
CA TYR A 162 -15.14 20.47 -17.24
C TYR A 162 -16.20 21.47 -16.72
N GLY A 163 -17.21 21.02 -15.96
CA GLY A 163 -18.23 21.89 -15.36
C GLY A 163 -19.34 22.36 -16.30
N ARG A 164 -19.51 21.71 -17.46
CA ARG A 164 -20.51 22.07 -18.48
C ARG A 164 -21.09 20.80 -19.14
N ALA A 165 -22.38 20.80 -19.44
CA ALA A 165 -23.12 19.58 -19.82
C ALA A 165 -23.05 19.24 -21.33
N ASP A 166 -22.58 20.18 -22.15
CA ASP A 166 -22.55 20.15 -23.62
C ASP A 166 -21.28 19.51 -24.21
N THR A 167 -20.41 18.95 -23.37
CA THR A 167 -19.04 18.57 -23.77
C THR A 167 -18.84 17.14 -24.25
N TRP A 168 -19.85 16.29 -24.21
CA TRP A 168 -19.76 14.93 -24.77
C TRP A 168 -20.76 14.76 -25.93
N PRO A 169 -20.34 14.23 -27.09
CA PRO A 169 -18.97 13.80 -27.44
C PRO A 169 -18.01 15.00 -27.56
N LEU A 170 -16.74 14.77 -27.22
CA LEU A 170 -15.69 15.79 -27.35
C LEU A 170 -15.46 16.15 -28.83
N ALA A 171 -15.20 17.42 -29.10
CA ALA A 171 -14.81 17.90 -30.44
C ALA A 171 -13.43 17.40 -30.93
N GLY A 172 -12.74 16.58 -30.13
CA GLY A 172 -11.49 15.92 -30.47
C GLY A 172 -11.31 14.65 -29.61
N PRO A 173 -10.39 13.74 -29.99
CA PRO A 173 -10.34 12.36 -29.46
C PRO A 173 -9.79 12.23 -28.03
N LYS A 174 -9.60 13.33 -27.29
CA LYS A 174 -8.89 13.36 -26.00
C LYS A 174 -9.39 14.47 -25.08
N PHE A 175 -9.21 14.24 -23.79
CA PHE A 175 -9.39 15.27 -22.76
C PHE A 175 -8.15 16.17 -22.70
N LEU A 176 -8.34 17.45 -22.36
CA LEU A 176 -7.29 18.46 -22.28
C LEU A 176 -7.16 18.97 -20.85
N HIS A 177 -5.94 18.97 -20.31
CA HIS A 177 -5.69 19.42 -18.93
C HIS A 177 -6.10 20.89 -18.72
N ASN A 178 -5.92 21.76 -19.72
CA ASN A 178 -6.30 23.18 -19.58
C ASN A 178 -7.83 23.43 -19.60
N GLN A 179 -8.65 22.42 -19.92
CA GLN A 179 -10.12 22.50 -19.88
C GLN A 179 -10.72 21.96 -18.57
N LEU A 180 -9.93 21.28 -17.74
CA LEU A 180 -10.35 20.85 -16.40
C LEU A 180 -10.66 22.06 -15.50
N LYS A 181 -11.62 21.88 -14.58
CA LYS A 181 -11.82 22.78 -13.42
C LYS A 181 -10.49 23.00 -12.68
N GLU A 182 -10.27 24.19 -12.11
CA GLU A 182 -8.99 24.57 -11.51
C GLU A 182 -8.49 23.59 -10.43
N SER A 183 -9.37 23.12 -9.55
CA SER A 183 -9.05 22.12 -8.53
C SER A 183 -8.64 20.77 -9.16
N LEU A 184 -9.37 20.33 -10.18
CA LEU A 184 -9.11 19.10 -10.92
C LEU A 184 -7.85 19.19 -11.80
N ARG A 185 -7.40 20.39 -12.17
CA ARG A 185 -6.09 20.59 -12.84
C ARG A 185 -4.94 20.20 -11.93
N ILE A 186 -4.94 20.69 -10.68
CA ILE A 186 -3.94 20.28 -9.68
C ILE A 186 -4.06 18.80 -9.38
N PHE A 187 -5.28 18.30 -9.21
CA PHE A 187 -5.50 16.88 -8.92
C PHE A 187 -4.97 15.97 -10.05
N HIS A 188 -5.15 16.36 -11.32
CA HIS A 188 -4.55 15.65 -12.46
C HIS A 188 -3.02 15.65 -12.40
N ILE A 189 -2.38 16.77 -12.03
CA ILE A 189 -0.92 16.84 -11.88
C ILE A 189 -0.45 15.90 -10.76
N PHE A 190 -1.14 15.90 -9.61
CA PHE A 190 -0.86 14.94 -8.52
C PHE A 190 -0.96 13.48 -8.98
N VAL A 191 -2.05 13.12 -9.67
CA VAL A 191 -2.23 11.76 -10.22
C VAL A 191 -1.08 11.39 -11.17
N CYS A 192 -0.67 12.29 -12.06
CA CYS A 192 0.40 12.08 -13.04
C CYS A 192 1.81 11.95 -12.45
N TYR A 193 2.01 12.20 -11.15
CA TYR A 193 3.31 12.04 -10.48
C TYR A 193 3.29 10.96 -9.40
N ASN A 194 2.20 10.82 -8.64
CA ASN A 194 2.18 10.05 -7.39
C ASN A 194 1.21 8.86 -7.37
N ILE A 195 0.32 8.71 -8.35
CA ILE A 195 -0.75 7.68 -8.35
C ILE A 195 -0.70 6.81 -9.62
N ASP A 196 -0.87 7.43 -10.78
CA ASP A 196 -0.88 6.78 -12.11
C ASP A 196 0.06 7.58 -13.03
N PRO A 197 1.39 7.42 -12.90
CA PRO A 197 2.31 8.44 -13.36
C PRO A 197 2.45 8.49 -14.90
N THR A 198 2.63 9.69 -15.44
CA THR A 198 2.83 9.93 -16.88
C THR A 198 3.53 11.25 -17.13
N SER A 199 4.50 11.23 -18.05
CA SER A 199 5.19 12.44 -18.52
C SER A 199 4.29 13.32 -19.40
N HIS A 200 3.37 12.72 -20.16
CA HIS A 200 2.43 13.46 -20.99
C HIS A 200 1.23 13.93 -20.18
N ARG A 201 1.13 15.24 -19.96
CA ARG A 201 0.13 15.86 -19.07
C ARG A 201 -0.80 16.87 -19.78
N THR A 202 -0.52 17.25 -21.02
CA THR A 202 -1.30 18.24 -21.79
C THR A 202 -2.66 17.70 -22.21
N ASP A 203 -2.67 16.46 -22.71
CA ASP A 203 -3.86 15.70 -23.06
C ASP A 203 -3.82 14.31 -22.41
N PHE A 204 -4.99 13.69 -22.27
CA PHE A 204 -5.15 12.36 -21.71
C PHE A 204 -6.35 11.61 -22.30
N LYS A 205 -6.32 10.27 -22.18
CA LYS A 205 -7.34 9.35 -22.70
C LYS A 205 -8.56 9.28 -21.78
N GLU A 206 -9.65 8.76 -22.33
CA GLU A 206 -10.89 8.43 -21.60
C GLU A 206 -10.66 7.63 -20.31
N SER A 207 -9.82 6.59 -20.33
CA SER A 207 -9.53 5.80 -19.12
C SER A 207 -8.95 6.64 -17.96
N ARG A 208 -8.12 7.64 -18.27
CA ARG A 208 -7.60 8.58 -17.28
C ARG A 208 -8.67 9.57 -16.82
N ALA A 209 -9.59 9.97 -17.69
CA ALA A 209 -10.74 10.82 -17.34
C ALA A 209 -11.69 10.09 -16.38
N GLN A 210 -12.01 8.84 -16.67
CA GLN A 210 -12.78 7.92 -15.83
C GLN A 210 -12.11 7.73 -14.46
N PHE A 211 -10.80 7.48 -14.42
CA PHE A 211 -10.03 7.36 -13.18
C PHE A 211 -10.02 8.64 -12.34
N LEU A 212 -9.79 9.80 -12.97
CA LEU A 212 -9.88 11.11 -12.31
C LEU A 212 -11.26 11.36 -11.73
N TYR A 213 -12.33 11.08 -12.50
CA TYR A 213 -13.71 11.22 -12.05
C TYR A 213 -14.03 10.29 -10.87
N HIS A 214 -13.63 9.02 -10.94
CA HIS A 214 -13.84 8.03 -9.89
C HIS A 214 -13.24 8.51 -8.56
N LEU A 215 -11.96 8.89 -8.57
CA LEU A 215 -11.26 9.38 -7.37
C LEU A 215 -11.78 10.75 -6.89
N ALA A 216 -12.03 11.70 -7.79
CA ALA A 216 -12.54 13.03 -7.42
C ALA A 216 -13.97 13.00 -6.86
N SER A 217 -14.73 11.95 -7.17
CA SER A 217 -16.04 11.66 -6.56
C SER A 217 -15.94 11.02 -5.16
N GLY A 218 -14.72 10.91 -4.59
CA GLY A 218 -14.48 10.36 -3.27
C GLY A 218 -14.44 8.83 -3.18
N HIS A 219 -14.39 8.12 -4.32
CA HIS A 219 -14.23 6.67 -4.31
C HIS A 219 -12.78 6.28 -3.99
N ARG A 220 -12.63 5.22 -3.20
CA ARG A 220 -11.35 4.72 -2.72
C ARG A 220 -10.88 3.55 -3.57
N ILE A 221 -9.60 3.57 -3.96
CA ILE A 221 -8.91 2.46 -4.63
C ILE A 221 -7.90 1.83 -3.68
N ASP A 222 -7.57 0.56 -3.91
CA ASP A 222 -6.36 -0.04 -3.33
C ASP A 222 -5.14 0.55 -4.06
N LEU A 223 -4.49 1.52 -3.42
CA LEU A 223 -3.31 2.18 -3.99
C LEU A 223 -2.07 1.27 -3.96
N GLY A 224 -1.98 0.33 -3.02
CA GLY A 224 -0.87 -0.63 -2.96
C GLY A 224 -0.90 -1.58 -4.15
N GLU A 225 -2.06 -2.18 -4.42
CA GLU A 225 -2.30 -3.02 -5.59
C GLU A 225 -2.18 -2.22 -6.90
N HIS A 226 -2.70 -0.99 -6.96
CA HIS A 226 -2.60 -0.15 -8.15
C HIS A 226 -1.15 0.15 -8.55
N ILE A 227 -0.30 0.56 -7.59
CA ILE A 227 1.12 0.84 -7.84
C ILE A 227 1.88 -0.46 -8.16
N PHE A 228 1.57 -1.58 -7.49
CA PHE A 228 2.15 -2.89 -7.81
C PHE A 228 1.90 -3.27 -9.28
N ARG A 229 0.63 -3.25 -9.70
CA ARG A 229 0.21 -3.56 -11.08
C ARG A 229 0.85 -2.62 -12.10
N PHE A 230 0.94 -1.33 -11.78
CA PHE A 230 1.59 -0.35 -12.65
C PHE A 230 3.07 -0.67 -12.88
N ILE A 231 3.81 -1.04 -11.82
CA ILE A 231 5.24 -1.35 -11.91
C ILE A 231 5.47 -2.69 -12.64
N VAL A 232 4.64 -3.72 -12.40
CA VAL A 232 4.68 -5.00 -13.13
C VAL A 232 4.46 -4.81 -14.64
N ASP A 233 3.47 -3.99 -15.02
CA ASP A 233 3.21 -3.62 -16.41
C ASP A 233 4.38 -2.83 -17.02
N LEU A 234 4.89 -1.83 -16.30
CA LEU A 234 6.00 -0.99 -16.77
C LEU A 234 7.29 -1.79 -16.95
N ALA A 235 7.59 -2.72 -16.04
CA ALA A 235 8.75 -3.62 -16.13
C ALA A 235 8.64 -4.54 -17.36
N SER A 236 7.45 -5.09 -17.61
CA SER A 236 7.17 -5.90 -18.81
C SER A 236 7.26 -5.10 -20.12
N GLN A 237 7.27 -3.76 -20.05
CA GLN A 237 7.39 -2.83 -21.18
C GLN A 237 8.74 -2.08 -21.19
N TYR A 238 9.83 -2.68 -20.70
CA TYR A 238 11.15 -2.02 -20.60
C TYR A 238 11.65 -1.37 -21.90
N ALA A 239 11.34 -1.96 -23.07
CA ALA A 239 11.74 -1.44 -24.39
C ALA A 239 10.85 -0.31 -24.94
N SER A 240 9.74 0.02 -24.25
CA SER A 240 8.87 1.14 -24.62
C SER A 240 9.54 2.50 -24.38
N GLY A 241 8.97 3.58 -24.90
CA GLY A 241 9.40 4.95 -24.58
C GLY A 241 9.07 5.43 -23.16
N ARG A 242 8.47 4.60 -22.29
CA ARG A 242 8.10 4.98 -20.92
C ARG A 242 9.35 5.06 -20.03
N SER A 243 9.49 6.15 -19.29
CA SER A 243 10.44 6.31 -18.19
C SER A 243 10.20 5.27 -17.08
N PRO A 244 11.23 4.82 -16.35
CA PRO A 244 11.06 4.22 -15.03
C PRO A 244 10.30 5.18 -14.11
N MET A 245 9.41 4.68 -13.26
CA MET A 245 8.52 5.50 -12.41
C MET A 245 8.52 4.94 -10.98
N PHE A 246 8.01 5.72 -10.03
CA PHE A 246 8.13 5.46 -8.59
C PHE A 246 9.58 5.27 -8.08
N PRO A 247 10.56 6.08 -8.54
CA PRO A 247 11.94 5.92 -8.13
C PRO A 247 12.18 6.13 -6.63
N CYS A 248 11.39 6.97 -5.94
CA CYS A 248 11.56 7.23 -4.52
C CYS A 248 11.12 6.01 -3.68
N LEU A 249 9.97 5.42 -4.02
CA LEU A 249 9.54 4.11 -3.48
C LEU A 249 10.59 3.03 -3.72
N ILE A 250 11.00 2.81 -4.98
CA ILE A 250 11.93 1.73 -5.34
C ILE A 250 13.29 1.90 -4.63
N SER A 251 13.82 3.12 -4.59
CA SER A 251 15.08 3.42 -3.90
C SER A 251 14.97 3.16 -2.39
N ALA A 252 13.87 3.59 -1.76
CA ALA A 252 13.64 3.37 -0.34
C ALA A 252 13.52 1.88 0.01
N LEU A 253 12.85 1.07 -0.83
CA LEU A 253 12.77 -0.38 -0.63
C LEU A 253 14.15 -1.05 -0.74
N CYS A 254 14.94 -0.68 -1.76
CA CYS A 254 16.30 -1.19 -1.93
C CYS A 254 17.18 -0.83 -0.72
N LEU A 255 17.16 0.42 -0.27
CA LEU A 255 17.96 0.89 0.85
C LEU A 255 17.50 0.27 2.20
N ALA A 256 16.20 0.06 2.39
CA ALA A 256 15.66 -0.60 3.58
C ALA A 256 16.09 -2.08 3.68
N ASP A 257 16.21 -2.78 2.55
CA ASP A 257 16.80 -4.13 2.48
C ASP A 257 18.34 -4.10 2.57
N GLY A 258 18.95 -2.92 2.67
CA GLY A 258 20.39 -2.72 2.78
C GLY A 258 21.15 -3.00 1.48
N VAL A 259 20.56 -2.69 0.33
CA VAL A 259 21.28 -2.65 -0.96
C VAL A 259 22.37 -1.58 -0.88
N PRO A 260 23.65 -1.90 -1.20
CA PRO A 260 24.73 -0.92 -1.13
C PRO A 260 24.62 0.11 -2.26
N LEU A 261 24.88 1.38 -1.90
CA LEU A 261 25.17 2.44 -2.86
C LEU A 261 26.63 2.35 -3.33
N LEU A 262 26.87 2.63 -4.61
CA LEU A 262 28.22 2.74 -5.17
C LEU A 262 28.81 4.12 -4.81
N PRO A 263 30.15 4.27 -4.71
CA PRO A 263 30.77 5.53 -4.28
C PRO A 263 30.50 6.77 -5.17
N HIS A 264 29.98 6.56 -6.37
CA HIS A 264 29.64 7.60 -7.35
C HIS A 264 28.13 7.81 -7.52
N GLU A 265 27.31 7.19 -6.66
CA GLU A 265 25.85 7.31 -6.72
C GLU A 265 25.33 8.45 -5.86
N GLU A 266 24.98 9.52 -6.54
CA GLU A 266 24.24 10.62 -5.96
C GLU A 266 22.73 10.46 -6.20
N PRO A 267 21.89 10.88 -5.24
CA PRO A 267 20.46 10.93 -5.44
C PRO A 267 20.11 12.02 -6.47
N GLU A 268 19.04 11.80 -7.23
CA GLU A 268 18.48 12.82 -8.11
C GLU A 268 17.98 14.02 -7.30
N SER A 269 18.20 15.24 -7.83
CA SER A 269 17.66 16.45 -7.22
C SER A 269 16.13 16.40 -7.25
N PRO A 270 15.44 16.54 -6.11
CA PRO A 270 13.98 16.39 -6.04
C PRO A 270 13.28 17.44 -6.91
N GLU A 271 12.27 17.01 -7.67
CA GLU A 271 11.42 17.97 -8.41
C GLU A 271 10.74 18.94 -7.43
N PRO A 272 10.53 20.22 -7.81
CA PRO A 272 9.85 21.19 -6.95
C PRO A 272 8.47 20.70 -6.51
N PRO A 273 7.99 21.06 -5.30
CA PRO A 273 6.67 20.63 -4.84
C PRO A 273 5.53 21.11 -5.75
N ILE A 274 4.42 20.37 -5.73
CA ILE A 274 3.15 20.76 -6.33
C ILE A 274 2.50 21.78 -5.40
N THR A 275 2.34 23.01 -5.90
CA THR A 275 1.87 24.21 -5.18
C THR A 275 0.84 24.95 -6.04
N LYS A 276 0.15 25.96 -5.51
CA LYS A 276 -0.78 26.79 -6.30
C LYS A 276 -0.10 27.43 -7.51
N ARG A 277 1.21 27.68 -7.42
CA ARG A 277 2.04 28.21 -8.53
C ARG A 277 2.26 27.20 -9.66
N THR A 278 2.05 25.90 -9.43
CA THR A 278 2.20 24.84 -10.45
C THR A 278 1.17 24.93 -11.59
N LEU A 279 0.05 25.65 -11.40
CA LEU A 279 -0.87 26.02 -12.49
C LEU A 279 -0.41 27.22 -13.33
N GLY A 280 0.64 27.94 -12.91
CA GLY A 280 1.14 29.15 -13.54
C GLY A 280 1.65 28.90 -14.96
N ASN A 281 1.05 29.57 -15.93
CA ASN A 281 1.36 29.39 -17.35
C ASN A 281 2.85 29.66 -17.68
N PRO A 282 3.53 28.77 -18.43
CA PRO A 282 4.85 29.06 -19.03
C PRO A 282 4.86 30.31 -19.93
N VAL A 283 3.70 30.70 -20.47
CA VAL A 283 3.49 31.86 -21.34
C VAL A 283 3.86 33.19 -20.66
N ALA A 284 3.70 33.29 -19.34
CA ALA A 284 3.98 34.52 -18.60
C ALA A 284 5.48 34.90 -18.53
N ARG A 285 6.40 34.03 -18.99
CA ARG A 285 7.84 34.32 -19.07
C ARG A 285 8.29 34.89 -20.42
N ARG A 286 7.38 35.18 -21.35
CA ARG A 286 7.68 35.81 -22.66
C ARG A 286 6.83 37.04 -23.00
N ALA A 287 6.08 37.57 -22.04
CA ALA A 287 5.36 38.84 -22.18
C ALA A 287 5.94 39.88 -21.21
N SER A 288 7.10 40.44 -21.57
CA SER A 288 7.42 41.80 -21.19
C SER A 288 6.59 42.74 -22.07
N ASP A 289 5.32 42.92 -21.71
CA ASP A 289 4.51 44.07 -22.12
C ASP A 289 3.32 44.18 -21.16
N ASN A 290 3.10 45.38 -20.63
CA ASN A 290 1.97 45.65 -19.74
C ASN A 290 0.66 45.45 -20.51
N PRO A 291 -0.26 44.58 -20.07
CA PRO A 291 -1.62 44.63 -20.58
C PRO A 291 -2.23 45.98 -20.18
N ALA A 292 -2.87 46.66 -21.13
CA ALA A 292 -3.58 47.90 -20.84
C ALA A 292 -4.62 47.66 -19.72
N PRO A 293 -4.77 48.58 -18.75
CA PRO A 293 -5.68 48.38 -17.64
C PRO A 293 -7.13 48.24 -18.15
N LEU A 294 -7.86 47.28 -17.58
CA LEU A 294 -9.28 47.06 -17.87
C LEU A 294 -10.07 48.36 -17.62
N PRO A 295 -11.13 48.64 -18.41
CA PRO A 295 -12.01 49.78 -18.16
C PRO A 295 -12.50 49.77 -16.70
N ALA A 296 -12.48 50.94 -16.04
CA ALA A 296 -12.80 51.05 -14.62
C ALA A 296 -14.19 50.48 -14.26
N ALA A 297 -15.17 50.63 -15.17
CA ALA A 297 -16.52 50.07 -15.02
C ALA A 297 -16.57 48.53 -15.04
N GLU A 298 -15.69 47.89 -15.83
CA GLU A 298 -15.60 46.42 -15.88
C GLU A 298 -14.86 45.87 -14.66
N THR A 299 -13.86 46.61 -14.17
CA THR A 299 -13.17 46.33 -12.91
C THR A 299 -14.14 46.42 -11.71
N ASP A 300 -14.95 47.48 -11.61
CA ASP A 300 -15.97 47.61 -10.54
C ASP A 300 -17.04 46.51 -10.62
N ARG A 301 -17.49 46.15 -11.82
CA ARG A 301 -18.43 45.04 -12.03
C ARG A 301 -17.88 43.70 -11.53
N LEU A 302 -16.63 43.37 -11.88
CA LEU A 302 -15.98 42.14 -11.43
C LEU A 302 -15.75 42.15 -9.91
N LEU A 303 -15.32 43.28 -9.33
CA LEU A 303 -15.15 43.41 -7.88
C LEU A 303 -16.47 43.19 -7.13
N ARG A 304 -17.60 43.75 -7.60
CA ARG A 304 -18.92 43.50 -7.01
C ARG A 304 -19.34 42.04 -7.11
N GLN A 305 -19.08 41.38 -8.23
CA GLN A 305 -19.42 39.97 -8.43
C GLN A 305 -18.60 39.06 -7.49
N ILE A 306 -17.28 39.31 -7.38
CA ILE A 306 -16.39 38.62 -6.44
C ILE A 306 -16.83 38.87 -4.99
N PHE A 307 -17.14 40.11 -4.62
CA PHE A 307 -17.58 40.45 -3.25
C PHE A 307 -18.91 39.78 -2.90
N THR A 308 -19.83 39.64 -3.87
CA THR A 308 -21.09 38.92 -3.70
C THR A 308 -20.85 37.43 -3.48
N GLN A 309 -20.02 36.80 -4.32
CA GLN A 309 -19.66 35.37 -4.15
C GLN A 309 -18.94 35.09 -2.83
N LEU A 310 -18.00 35.94 -2.40
CA LEU A 310 -17.32 35.82 -1.11
C LEU A 310 -18.30 35.99 0.06
N SER A 311 -19.29 36.88 -0.06
CA SER A 311 -20.34 37.06 0.94
C SER A 311 -21.24 35.83 1.06
N GLU A 312 -21.58 35.18 -0.06
CA GLU A 312 -22.37 33.95 -0.07
C GLU A 312 -21.58 32.76 0.49
N GLN A 313 -20.32 32.60 0.09
CA GLN A 313 -19.41 31.59 0.67
C GLN A 313 -19.25 31.80 2.19
N GLY A 314 -19.12 33.04 2.64
CA GLY A 314 -19.09 33.39 4.06
C GLY A 314 -20.37 32.98 4.82
N ARG A 315 -21.55 33.10 4.20
CA ARG A 315 -22.81 32.61 4.80
C ARG A 315 -22.85 31.08 4.91
N VAL A 316 -22.37 30.36 3.89
CA VAL A 316 -22.30 28.89 3.88
C VAL A 316 -21.30 28.38 4.92
N LEU A 317 -20.12 29.01 5.03
CA LEU A 317 -19.13 28.65 6.06
C LEU A 317 -19.72 28.83 7.48
N ASN A 318 -20.44 29.94 7.69
CA ASN A 318 -21.13 30.22 8.95
C ASN A 318 -22.29 29.27 9.25
N SER A 319 -22.97 28.70 8.25
CA SER A 319 -24.02 27.70 8.49
C SER A 319 -23.39 26.35 8.83
N ILE A 320 -22.35 25.92 8.11
CA ILE A 320 -21.58 24.70 8.40
C ILE A 320 -21.03 24.74 9.83
N GLN A 321 -20.42 25.85 10.25
CA GLN A 321 -19.85 25.98 11.60
C GLN A 321 -20.93 25.90 12.71
N ARG A 322 -22.15 26.42 12.47
CA ARG A 322 -23.28 26.26 13.40
C ARG A 322 -23.76 24.82 13.48
N THR A 323 -23.86 24.14 12.34
CA THR A 323 -24.25 22.72 12.28
C THR A 323 -23.21 21.83 12.95
N GLN A 324 -21.92 22.11 12.76
CA GLN A 324 -20.83 21.40 13.43
C GLN A 324 -20.87 21.61 14.96
N LEU A 325 -21.12 22.83 15.43
CA LEU A 325 -21.27 23.12 16.87
C LEU A 325 -22.50 22.43 17.47
N ALA A 326 -23.61 22.37 16.73
CA ALA A 326 -24.80 21.62 17.16
C ALA A 326 -24.51 20.11 17.25
N MET A 327 -23.85 19.54 16.24
CA MET A 327 -23.45 18.12 16.25
C MET A 327 -22.47 17.80 17.38
N GLN A 328 -21.52 18.68 17.67
CA GLN A 328 -20.59 18.52 18.80
C GLN A 328 -21.34 18.44 20.13
N ARG A 329 -22.32 19.33 20.37
CA ARG A 329 -23.16 19.29 21.58
C ARG A 329 -23.93 17.96 21.72
N THR A 330 -24.42 17.41 20.61
CA THR A 330 -25.06 16.08 20.61
C THR A 330 -24.08 14.98 20.97
N VAL A 331 -22.85 15.01 20.44
CA VAL A 331 -21.78 14.06 20.79
C VAL A 331 -21.39 14.17 22.27
N ASP A 332 -21.27 15.39 22.80
CA ASP A 332 -20.96 15.63 24.20
C ASP A 332 -22.09 15.11 25.13
N HIS A 333 -23.35 15.29 24.75
CA HIS A 333 -24.50 14.73 25.46
C HIS A 333 -24.48 13.19 25.48
N MET A 334 -24.30 12.56 24.31
CA MET A 334 -24.20 11.10 24.22
C MET A 334 -23.03 10.55 25.04
N ARG A 335 -21.92 11.30 25.16
CA ARG A 335 -20.78 10.90 25.96
C ARG A 335 -21.10 10.87 27.46
N ILE A 336 -21.80 11.90 27.97
CA ILE A 336 -22.26 11.96 29.36
C ILE A 336 -23.20 10.79 29.66
N GLU A 337 -24.13 10.48 28.75
CA GLU A 337 -25.08 9.38 28.88
C GLU A 337 -24.36 8.01 28.88
N ILE A 338 -23.39 7.80 27.99
CA ILE A 338 -22.55 6.60 27.95
C ILE A 338 -21.78 6.41 29.26
N ASP A 339 -21.22 7.47 29.83
CA ASP A 339 -20.43 7.36 31.06
C ASP A 339 -21.32 7.07 32.29
N SER A 340 -22.54 7.64 32.35
CA SER A 340 -23.59 7.27 33.32
C SER A 340 -24.03 5.80 33.22
N LEU A 341 -24.19 5.29 31.99
CA LEU A 341 -24.52 3.88 31.74
C LEU A 341 -23.39 2.93 32.16
N LYS A 342 -22.11 3.33 32.00
CA LYS A 342 -20.95 2.55 32.50
C LYS A 342 -20.94 2.46 34.02
N GLU A 343 -21.22 3.56 34.72
CA GLU A 343 -21.27 3.60 36.19
C GLU A 343 -22.41 2.73 36.73
N SER A 344 -23.58 2.81 36.10
CA SER A 344 -24.73 1.93 36.38
C SER A 344 -24.38 0.44 36.17
N ASN A 345 -23.70 0.11 35.07
CA ASN A 345 -23.27 -1.26 34.78
C ASN A 345 -22.23 -1.77 35.79
N ASN A 346 -21.24 -0.94 36.16
CA ASN A 346 -20.27 -1.29 37.21
C ASN A 346 -20.95 -1.59 38.55
N THR A 347 -21.97 -0.81 38.91
CA THR A 347 -22.78 -1.04 40.12
C THR A 347 -23.51 -2.39 40.06
N LEU A 348 -24.16 -2.71 38.93
CA LEU A 348 -24.81 -4.00 38.71
C LEU A 348 -23.83 -5.18 38.77
N ARG A 349 -22.63 -5.05 38.18
CA ARG A 349 -21.58 -6.09 38.27
C ARG A 349 -21.04 -6.25 39.69
N GLY A 350 -20.99 -5.19 40.48
CA GLY A 350 -20.69 -5.25 41.93
C GLY A 350 -21.74 -6.05 42.70
N GLY A 351 -23.03 -5.75 42.45
CA GLY A 351 -24.16 -6.51 43.01
C GLY A 351 -24.11 -7.99 42.65
N GLN A 352 -23.86 -8.32 41.38
CA GLN A 352 -23.75 -9.71 40.93
C GLN A 352 -22.61 -10.48 41.60
N ARG A 353 -21.44 -9.85 41.82
CA ARG A 353 -20.33 -10.48 42.58
C ARG A 353 -20.74 -10.80 44.01
N THR A 354 -21.48 -9.90 44.66
CA THR A 354 -21.97 -10.09 46.03
C THR A 354 -22.98 -11.24 46.09
N ILE A 355 -23.90 -11.32 45.13
CA ILE A 355 -24.86 -12.43 45.00
C ILE A 355 -24.12 -13.76 44.81
N ASN A 356 -23.16 -13.83 43.88
CA ASN A 356 -22.38 -15.05 43.63
C ASN A 356 -21.62 -15.50 44.89
N PHE A 357 -20.91 -14.58 45.58
CA PHE A 357 -20.20 -14.90 46.82
C PHE A 357 -21.15 -15.43 47.92
N THR A 358 -22.35 -14.87 48.03
CA THR A 358 -23.37 -15.34 48.99
C THR A 358 -23.89 -16.73 48.63
N TYR A 359 -24.07 -17.01 47.34
CA TYR A 359 -24.48 -18.32 46.83
C TYR A 359 -23.41 -19.39 47.10
N ASP A 360 -22.13 -19.04 46.89
CA ASP A 360 -21.00 -19.93 47.15
C ASP A 360 -20.85 -20.24 48.66
N ASP A 361 -21.02 -19.25 49.56
CA ASP A 361 -21.03 -19.48 51.02
C ASP A 361 -22.19 -20.41 51.44
N VAL A 362 -23.39 -20.17 50.94
CA VAL A 362 -24.56 -21.01 51.24
C VAL A 362 -24.33 -22.46 50.77
N ASN A 363 -23.82 -22.66 49.55
CA ASN A 363 -23.48 -23.99 49.05
C ASN A 363 -22.39 -24.67 49.89
N HIS A 364 -21.34 -23.94 50.26
CA HIS A 364 -20.27 -24.47 51.11
C HIS A 364 -20.80 -24.91 52.49
N ARG A 365 -21.69 -24.11 53.09
CA ARG A 365 -22.34 -24.45 54.37
C ARG A 365 -23.30 -25.63 54.25
N MET A 366 -24.01 -25.77 53.14
CA MET A 366 -24.84 -26.95 52.86
C MET A 366 -24.00 -28.22 52.69
N LEU A 367 -22.85 -28.16 52.01
CA LEU A 367 -21.91 -29.27 51.90
C LEU A 367 -21.34 -29.69 53.26
N GLN A 368 -20.89 -28.72 54.09
CA GLN A 368 -20.45 -29.01 55.46
C GLN A 368 -21.55 -29.65 56.31
N PHE A 369 -22.81 -29.23 56.15
CA PHE A 369 -23.94 -29.81 56.87
C PHE A 369 -24.23 -31.25 56.41
N ALA A 370 -24.23 -31.51 55.10
CA ALA A 370 -24.39 -32.85 54.55
C ALA A 370 -23.30 -33.80 55.05
N GLN A 371 -22.04 -33.35 55.06
CA GLN A 371 -20.93 -34.17 55.56
C GLN A 371 -21.05 -34.49 57.05
N ARG A 372 -21.48 -33.54 57.89
CA ARG A 372 -21.77 -33.81 59.31
C ARG A 372 -22.90 -34.82 59.51
N LEU A 373 -23.91 -34.85 58.63
CA LEU A 373 -24.96 -35.87 58.70
C LEU A 373 -24.41 -37.26 58.33
N ASP A 374 -23.51 -37.34 57.35
CA ASP A 374 -22.85 -38.58 56.94
C ASP A 374 -21.89 -39.12 58.03
N ASP A 375 -21.14 -38.24 58.69
CA ASP A 375 -20.31 -38.57 59.86
C ASP A 375 -21.19 -39.15 61.01
N ILE A 376 -22.31 -38.50 61.33
CA ILE A 376 -23.26 -38.98 62.35
C ILE A 376 -23.85 -40.34 61.96
N TYR A 377 -24.28 -40.51 60.72
CA TYR A 377 -24.83 -41.76 60.22
C TYR A 377 -23.81 -42.91 60.27
N THR A 378 -22.54 -42.61 59.93
CA THR A 378 -21.42 -43.56 60.00
C THR A 378 -21.13 -43.98 61.44
N VAL A 379 -21.12 -43.05 62.40
CA VAL A 379 -20.94 -43.36 63.83
C VAL A 379 -22.07 -44.22 64.40
N VAL A 380 -23.32 -43.97 63.98
CA VAL A 380 -24.49 -44.77 64.39
C VAL A 380 -24.50 -46.17 63.75
N SER A 381 -23.84 -46.35 62.62
CA SER A 381 -23.92 -47.58 61.81
C SER A 381 -22.79 -48.60 62.04
N GLN A 382 -21.86 -48.39 62.98
CA GLN A 382 -20.78 -49.36 63.25
C GLN A 382 -21.21 -50.53 64.16
N PRO A 383 -21.22 -51.80 63.67
CA PRO A 383 -21.38 -52.96 64.52
C PRO A 383 -20.07 -53.29 65.26
N SER A 384 -20.15 -53.55 66.56
CA SER A 384 -19.01 -53.92 67.40
C SER A 384 -18.41 -55.27 67.02
N ALA A 385 -17.15 -55.29 66.58
CA ALA A 385 -16.42 -56.51 66.19
C ALA A 385 -15.67 -57.15 67.39
N PRO A 386 -15.66 -58.49 67.54
CA PRO A 386 -14.91 -59.20 68.57
C PRO A 386 -13.46 -59.56 68.15
N SER A 387 -12.62 -59.76 69.17
CA SER A 387 -11.17 -59.94 69.13
C SER A 387 -10.61 -61.15 68.35
N ALA A 388 -9.44 -60.99 67.73
CA ALA A 388 -8.54 -62.08 67.29
C ALA A 388 -7.76 -62.67 68.50
N PRO A 389 -6.99 -63.78 68.34
CA PRO A 389 -5.54 -63.61 68.07
C PRO A 389 -4.72 -64.75 67.39
N HIS A 390 -3.51 -64.36 66.92
CA HIS A 390 -2.21 -65.07 66.80
C HIS A 390 -1.99 -66.40 66.03
N HIS A 391 -1.20 -66.35 64.95
CA HIS A 391 0.29 -66.56 64.87
C HIS A 391 0.76 -66.17 63.43
N GLY A 392 1.90 -65.53 63.16
CA GLY A 392 3.29 -66.04 63.17
C GLY A 392 3.62 -66.80 61.85
N SER A 393 4.65 -66.53 61.02
CA SER A 393 5.83 -65.64 61.10
C SER A 393 6.49 -65.45 59.69
N ASN A 394 7.11 -64.27 59.43
CA ASN A 394 8.43 -63.97 58.76
C ASN A 394 9.06 -64.89 57.64
N PRO A 395 10.09 -64.42 56.88
CA PRO A 395 10.36 -63.12 56.20
C PRO A 395 10.89 -63.32 54.73
N ASP A 396 11.72 -62.39 54.21
CA ASP A 396 12.63 -62.47 53.02
C ASP A 396 11.96 -62.39 51.61
N ASP A 397 12.48 -61.73 50.56
CA ASP A 397 13.58 -60.75 50.33
C ASP A 397 13.26 -59.95 49.02
N PRO A 398 13.87 -58.78 48.68
CA PRO A 398 13.42 -57.94 47.57
C PRO A 398 14.12 -58.23 46.21
N SER A 399 13.56 -57.71 45.12
CA SER A 399 14.25 -57.64 43.81
C SER A 399 13.95 -56.34 43.06
N ASP A 400 15.03 -55.63 42.81
CA ASP A 400 15.17 -54.33 42.16
C ASP A 400 14.68 -54.18 40.70
N HIS A 401 14.41 -52.92 40.37
CA HIS A 401 14.81 -52.21 39.13
C HIS A 401 13.98 -52.28 37.82
N PRO A 402 14.13 -51.26 36.92
CA PRO A 402 12.97 -50.61 36.29
C PRO A 402 13.07 -50.56 34.73
N CYS A 403 12.45 -49.52 34.14
CA CYS A 403 12.54 -48.96 32.76
C CYS A 403 11.23 -49.00 31.91
N PRO A 404 11.03 -48.04 30.97
CA PRO A 404 9.76 -47.31 30.93
C PRO A 404 9.12 -47.09 29.54
N SER A 405 8.01 -46.32 29.53
CA SER A 405 7.38 -45.65 28.35
C SER A 405 6.49 -46.54 27.45
N PRO A 406 5.59 -45.97 26.59
CA PRO A 406 5.39 -44.54 26.27
C PRO A 406 3.93 -43.99 26.28
N ARG A 407 3.87 -42.64 26.35
CA ARG A 407 2.91 -41.69 25.75
C ARG A 407 1.52 -42.17 25.28
N HIS A 408 0.47 -41.49 25.78
CA HIS A 408 -0.66 -41.07 24.94
C HIS A 408 -1.19 -39.66 25.31
N LEU A 409 -1.45 -38.86 24.28
CA LEU A 409 -2.17 -37.58 24.15
C LEU A 409 -2.87 -37.63 22.77
N PRO A 410 -3.73 -36.67 22.35
CA PRO A 410 -4.45 -35.61 23.08
C PRO A 410 -5.93 -36.10 23.21
N PRO A 411 -7.06 -35.39 22.90
CA PRO A 411 -7.44 -33.96 22.77
C PRO A 411 -8.30 -33.48 23.98
N GLY A 412 -8.82 -32.25 24.07
CA GLY A 412 -8.71 -31.01 23.25
C GLY A 412 -9.73 -29.96 23.72
N SER A 413 -9.79 -28.80 23.03
CA SER A 413 -10.68 -27.64 23.31
C SER A 413 -10.31 -26.82 24.56
N THR A 414 -10.42 -25.49 24.60
CA THR A 414 -11.00 -24.48 23.66
C THR A 414 -10.05 -23.33 23.39
#